data_AF-A0A959KHR8-F1
#
_entry.id   AF-A0A959KHR8-F1
#
_cell.length_a   1.000
_cell.length_b   1.000
_cell.length_c   1.000
_cell.angle_alpha   90.00
_cell.angle_beta   90.00
_cell.angle_gamma   90.00
#
_symmetry.space_group_name_H-M   'P 1'
#
loop_
_entity.id
_entity.type
_entity.pdbx_description
1 polymer ?
#
loop_
_entity_poly.entity_id
_entity_poly.type
_entity_poly.pdbx_seq_one_letter_code
_entity_poly.pdbx_strand_id
1 'polypeptide(L)'
;MTLAQDWSARWALYSPDKVAVKEHETQRTLTYLQLDRLGNRLAHHLTAEYGIDKGDRVAVLAENCLEYIVLFAAAQKTGLILVPLNYRLAAAEIDYLLANSQPKLVIGEGKFQAQLDGAPTYQEVPHRWTIEG
;
A
#
# COMPACT_ATOMS: atom_id res chain seq x y z
N MET A 1 15.45 -2.44 -13.00
CA MET A 1 14.34 -3.29 -12.54
C MET A 1 14.16 -4.42 -13.54
N THR A 2 14.36 -5.68 -13.14
CA THR A 2 14.22 -6.82 -14.06
C THR A 2 12.73 -7.11 -14.26
N LEU A 3 12.24 -7.12 -15.49
CA LEU A 3 10.83 -7.40 -15.85
C LEU A 3 10.28 -8.76 -15.31
N ALA A 4 11.15 -9.61 -14.76
CA ALA A 4 10.78 -10.89 -14.19
C ALA A 4 9.96 -10.78 -12.88
N GLN A 5 10.01 -9.65 -12.17
CA GLN A 5 9.33 -9.48 -10.88
C GLN A 5 8.14 -8.51 -10.91
N ASP A 6 8.02 -7.62 -11.90
CA ASP A 6 6.90 -6.66 -12.01
C ASP A 6 5.79 -7.22 -12.90
N TRP A 7 4.80 -7.86 -12.29
CA TRP A 7 3.69 -8.46 -13.05
C TRP A 7 2.83 -7.40 -13.74
N SER A 8 2.68 -6.22 -13.13
CA SER A 8 1.81 -5.16 -13.64
C SER A 8 2.35 -4.58 -14.94
N ALA A 9 3.64 -4.30 -15.01
CA ALA A 9 4.30 -3.82 -16.23
C ALA A 9 4.26 -4.87 -17.35
N ARG A 10 4.50 -6.14 -16.99
CA ARG A 10 4.48 -7.25 -17.96
C ARG A 10 3.12 -7.38 -18.63
N TRP A 11 2.03 -7.37 -17.85
CA TRP A 11 0.69 -7.51 -18.40
C TRP A 11 0.16 -6.22 -19.04
N ALA A 12 0.62 -5.05 -18.61
CA ALA A 12 0.36 -3.79 -19.31
C ALA A 12 0.90 -3.82 -20.75
N LEU A 13 1.99 -4.56 -21.00
CA LEU A 13 2.51 -4.78 -22.35
C LEU A 13 1.68 -5.79 -23.14
N TYR A 14 1.35 -6.94 -22.54
CA TYR A 14 0.70 -8.04 -23.27
C TYR A 14 -0.82 -7.90 -23.43
N SER A 15 -1.50 -7.20 -22.52
CA SER A 15 -2.96 -7.11 -22.49
C SER A 15 -3.41 -5.81 -21.80
N PRO A 16 -3.01 -4.62 -22.33
CA PRO A 16 -3.20 -3.32 -21.68
C PRO A 16 -4.65 -3.03 -21.29
N ASP A 17 -5.60 -3.41 -22.13
CA ASP A 17 -7.01 -3.05 -21.98
C ASP A 17 -7.84 -4.11 -21.22
N LYS A 18 -7.25 -5.25 -20.86
CA LYS A 18 -7.95 -6.25 -20.05
C LYS A 18 -8.05 -5.78 -18.60
N VAL A 19 -9.18 -6.10 -17.97
CA VAL A 19 -9.38 -5.86 -16.53
C VAL A 19 -8.37 -6.68 -15.74
N ALA A 20 -7.56 -6.00 -14.93
CA ALA A 20 -6.61 -6.59 -14.01
C ALA A 20 -7.26 -6.88 -12.66
N VAL A 21 -8.06 -5.93 -12.17
CA VAL A 21 -8.77 -6.08 -10.90
C VAL A 21 -10.12 -5.38 -10.95
N LYS A 22 -11.07 -5.93 -10.21
CA LYS A 22 -12.43 -5.41 -10.07
C LYS A 22 -12.81 -5.41 -8.60
N GLU A 23 -13.21 -4.26 -8.10
CA GLU A 23 -13.74 -4.11 -6.75
C GLU A 23 -15.21 -4.57 -6.73
N HIS A 24 -15.56 -5.42 -5.77
CA HIS A 24 -16.89 -6.01 -5.73
C HIS A 24 -17.96 -4.98 -5.31
N GLU A 25 -17.68 -4.13 -4.33
CA GLU A 25 -18.69 -3.24 -3.74
C GLU A 25 -19.07 -2.09 -4.67
N THR A 26 -18.07 -1.41 -5.23
CA THR A 26 -18.27 -0.24 -6.10
C THR A 26 -18.36 -0.60 -7.59
N GLN A 27 -18.03 -1.84 -7.95
CA GLN A 27 -17.83 -2.29 -9.34
C GLN A 27 -16.74 -1.54 -10.11
N ARG A 28 -15.91 -0.70 -9.43
CA ARG A 28 -14.76 -0.04 -10.04
C ARG A 28 -13.78 -1.09 -10.58
N THR A 29 -13.15 -0.77 -11.69
CA THR A 29 -12.17 -1.65 -12.35
C THR A 29 -10.91 -0.88 -12.71
N LEU A 30 -9.79 -1.60 -12.71
CA LEU A 30 -8.56 -1.13 -13.31
C LEU A 30 -8.15 -2.10 -14.41
N THR A 31 -7.82 -1.55 -15.58
CA THR A 31 -7.11 -2.31 -16.61
C THR A 31 -5.64 -2.51 -16.21
N TYR A 32 -4.95 -3.47 -16.84
CA TYR A 32 -3.52 -3.67 -16.59
C TYR A 32 -2.69 -2.40 -16.86
N LEU A 33 -3.00 -1.66 -17.92
CA LEU A 33 -2.32 -0.40 -18.22
C LEU A 33 -2.59 0.68 -17.15
N GLN A 34 -3.82 0.76 -16.64
CA GLN A 34 -4.16 1.71 -15.58
C GLN A 34 -3.44 1.36 -14.27
N LEU A 35 -3.44 0.07 -13.89
CA LEU A 35 -2.76 -0.41 -12.69
C LEU A 35 -1.26 -0.14 -12.74
N ASP A 36 -0.58 -0.45 -13.86
CA ASP A 36 0.85 -0.16 -14.00
C ASP A 36 1.15 1.33 -13.87
N ARG A 37 0.38 2.19 -14.56
CA ARG A 37 0.54 3.64 -14.49
C ARG A 37 0.30 4.20 -13.08
N LEU A 38 -0.73 3.71 -12.39
CA LEU A 38 -1.02 4.09 -11.00
C LEU A 38 0.12 3.62 -10.07
N GLY A 39 0.58 2.38 -10.23
CA GLY A 39 1.70 1.84 -9.46
C GLY A 39 3.00 2.62 -9.67
N ASN A 40 3.31 3.03 -10.91
CA ASN A 40 4.46 3.88 -11.21
C ASN A 40 4.33 5.26 -10.54
N ARG A 41 3.15 5.90 -10.63
CA ARG A 41 2.92 7.20 -9.97
C ARG A 41 3.06 7.11 -8.46
N LEU A 42 2.46 6.09 -7.85
CA LEU A 42 2.53 5.89 -6.41
C LEU A 42 3.97 5.57 -5.97
N ALA A 43 4.70 4.74 -6.72
CA ALA A 43 6.11 4.47 -6.44
C ALA A 43 6.95 5.76 -6.41
N HIS A 44 6.80 6.62 -7.42
CA HIS A 44 7.50 7.91 -7.44
C HIS A 44 7.09 8.82 -6.28
N HIS A 45 5.79 8.88 -5.96
CA HIS A 45 5.29 9.67 -4.85
C HIS A 45 5.87 9.19 -3.50
N LEU A 46 5.87 7.88 -3.25
CA LEU A 46 6.42 7.30 -2.02
C LEU A 46 7.91 7.60 -1.84
N THR A 47 8.70 7.51 -2.92
CA THR A 47 10.12 7.84 -2.88
C THR A 47 10.36 9.34 -2.74
N ALA A 48 9.58 10.20 -3.42
CA ALA A 48 9.79 11.64 -3.38
C ALA A 48 9.36 12.27 -2.05
N GLU A 49 8.19 11.91 -1.52
CA GLU A 49 7.62 12.55 -0.33
C GLU A 49 8.12 11.93 0.98
N TYR A 50 8.26 10.60 1.02
CA TYR A 50 8.59 9.85 2.23
C TYR A 50 9.97 9.21 2.19
N GLY A 51 10.74 9.46 1.12
CA GLY A 51 12.09 8.91 0.95
C GLY A 51 12.14 7.39 0.94
N ILE A 52 11.06 6.70 0.56
CA ILE A 52 10.99 5.23 0.56
C ILE A 52 12.01 4.65 -0.44
N ASP A 53 12.82 3.72 0.05
CA ASP A 53 13.81 2.97 -0.70
C ASP A 53 13.63 1.45 -0.52
N LYS A 54 14.38 0.66 -1.30
CA LYS A 54 14.35 -0.79 -1.28
C LYS A 54 14.63 -1.33 0.13
N GLY A 55 13.72 -2.18 0.62
CA GLY A 55 13.80 -2.80 1.94
C GLY A 55 13.14 -1.98 3.05
N ASP A 56 12.75 -0.72 2.81
CA ASP A 56 11.92 0.03 3.74
C ASP A 56 10.56 -0.64 3.90
N ARG A 57 10.00 -0.57 5.11
CA ARG A 57 8.71 -1.18 5.43
C ARG A 57 7.60 -0.14 5.44
N VAL A 58 6.50 -0.46 4.79
CA VAL A 58 5.27 0.35 4.78
C VAL A 58 4.14 -0.47 5.38
N ALA A 59 3.65 -0.05 6.54
CA ALA A 59 2.51 -0.68 7.18
C ALA A 59 1.20 -0.09 6.67
N VAL A 60 0.19 -0.94 6.53
CA VAL A 60 -1.09 -0.54 5.93
C VAL A 60 -2.25 -1.07 6.75
N LEU A 61 -3.13 -0.18 7.20
CA LEU A 61 -4.36 -0.50 7.90
C LEU A 61 -5.55 0.03 7.10
N ALA A 62 -6.10 -0.81 6.23
CA ALA A 62 -7.23 -0.49 5.36
C ALA A 62 -8.06 -1.73 5.06
N GLU A 63 -9.29 -1.54 4.58
CA GLU A 63 -10.04 -2.62 3.95
C GLU A 63 -9.50 -2.95 2.56
N ASN A 64 -9.98 -4.06 1.99
CA ASN A 64 -9.61 -4.43 0.62
C ASN A 64 -10.22 -3.44 -0.38
N CYS A 65 -9.37 -2.59 -0.95
CA CYS A 65 -9.75 -1.62 -1.97
C CYS A 65 -8.81 -1.66 -3.19
N LEU A 66 -9.19 -0.99 -4.27
CA LEU A 66 -8.33 -0.86 -5.47
C LEU A 66 -7.00 -0.19 -5.19
N GLU A 67 -7.02 0.83 -4.33
CA GLU A 67 -5.87 1.61 -3.91
C GLU A 67 -4.82 0.71 -3.25
N TYR A 68 -5.28 -0.33 -2.53
CA TYR A 68 -4.39 -1.31 -1.94
C TYR A 68 -3.67 -2.18 -2.98
N ILE A 69 -4.38 -2.56 -4.06
CA ILE A 69 -3.78 -3.29 -5.19
C ILE A 69 -2.76 -2.42 -5.94
N VAL A 70 -3.04 -1.11 -6.06
CA VAL A 70 -2.09 -0.13 -6.62
C VAL A 70 -0.83 -0.07 -5.74
N LEU A 71 -0.97 -0.10 -4.43
CA LEU A 71 0.15 -0.14 -3.49
C LEU A 71 0.99 -1.42 -3.65
N PHE A 72 0.40 -2.58 -3.89
CA PHE A 72 1.14 -3.81 -4.24
C PHE A 72 1.94 -3.66 -5.56
N ALA A 73 1.41 -2.95 -6.55
CA ALA A 73 2.14 -2.66 -7.79
C ALA A 73 3.31 -1.70 -7.52
N ALA A 74 3.09 -0.64 -6.72
CA ALA A 74 4.14 0.29 -6.30
C ALA A 74 5.23 -0.41 -5.49
N ALA A 75 4.88 -1.41 -4.67
CA ALA A 75 5.83 -2.13 -3.85
C ALA A 75 6.85 -2.93 -4.67
N GLN A 76 6.41 -3.58 -5.75
CA GLN A 76 7.32 -4.29 -6.68
C GLN A 76 8.27 -3.33 -7.40
N LYS A 77 7.84 -2.09 -7.63
CA LYS A 77 8.60 -1.07 -8.37
C LYS A 77 9.67 -0.38 -7.51
N THR A 78 9.33 -0.11 -6.25
CA THR A 78 10.23 0.50 -5.26
C THR A 78 11.12 -0.52 -4.56
N GLY A 79 10.67 -1.77 -4.44
CA GLY A 79 11.31 -2.79 -3.61
C GLY A 79 11.05 -2.60 -2.11
N LEU A 80 10.04 -1.80 -1.73
CA LEU A 80 9.59 -1.71 -0.34
C LEU A 80 8.91 -3.01 0.10
N ILE A 81 8.85 -3.22 1.41
CA ILE A 81 8.21 -4.37 2.06
C ILE A 81 6.86 -3.90 2.62
N LEU A 82 5.77 -4.52 2.17
CA LEU A 82 4.45 -4.25 2.74
C LEU A 82 4.25 -5.01 4.05
N VAL A 83 3.73 -4.31 5.06
CA VAL A 83 3.30 -4.85 6.34
C VAL A 83 1.77 -4.72 6.41
N PRO A 84 1.02 -5.71 5.89
CA PRO A 84 -0.44 -5.70 5.93
C PRO A 84 -0.94 -5.86 7.37
N LEU A 85 -1.69 -4.88 7.87
CA LEU A 85 -2.33 -4.96 9.19
C LEU A 85 -3.80 -5.34 9.02
N ASN A 86 -4.26 -6.28 9.83
CA ASN A 86 -5.67 -6.66 9.83
C ASN A 86 -6.48 -5.59 10.58
N TYR A 87 -7.38 -4.91 9.89
CA TYR A 87 -8.23 -3.84 10.43
C TYR A 87 -9.18 -4.26 11.57
N ARG A 88 -9.34 -5.57 11.79
CA ARG A 88 -10.12 -6.12 12.91
C ARG A 88 -9.33 -6.24 14.22
N LEU A 89 -8.02 -5.98 14.19
CA LEU A 89 -7.18 -6.04 15.39
C LEU A 89 -7.45 -4.87 16.33
N ALA A 90 -7.33 -5.14 17.63
CA ALA A 90 -7.36 -4.10 18.65
C ALA A 90 -6.09 -3.23 18.56
N ALA A 91 -6.17 -2.01 19.10
CA ALA A 91 -5.07 -1.06 19.06
C ALA A 91 -3.77 -1.60 19.67
N ALA A 92 -3.85 -2.40 20.75
CA ALA A 92 -2.68 -3.04 21.36
C ALA A 92 -2.00 -4.10 20.46
N GLU A 93 -2.78 -4.81 19.64
CA GLU A 93 -2.22 -5.78 18.68
C GLU A 93 -1.58 -5.07 17.48
N ILE A 94 -2.19 -3.97 17.03
CA ILE A 94 -1.61 -3.08 16.02
C ILE A 94 -0.29 -2.49 16.53
N ASP A 95 -0.27 -1.99 17.77
CA ASP A 95 0.92 -1.45 18.41
C ASP A 95 2.08 -2.46 18.44
N TYR A 96 1.80 -3.69 18.88
CA TYR A 96 2.78 -4.77 18.86
C TYR A 96 3.36 -5.02 17.46
N LEU A 97 2.52 -5.04 16.43
CA LEU A 97 2.96 -5.24 15.05
C LEU A 97 3.79 -4.07 14.53
N LEU A 98 3.43 -2.83 14.87
CA LEU A 98 4.19 -1.64 14.52
C LEU A 98 5.56 -1.64 15.21
N ALA A 99 5.61 -1.99 16.50
CA ALA A 99 6.87 -2.08 17.26
C ALA A 99 7.79 -3.18 16.72
N ASN A 100 7.24 -4.34 16.36
CA ASN A 100 8.01 -5.43 15.80
C ASN A 100 8.48 -5.14 14.37
N SER A 101 7.62 -4.54 13.54
CA SER A 101 7.92 -4.29 12.14
C SER A 101 8.69 -3.00 11.89
N GLN A 102 8.67 -2.01 12.79
CA GLN A 102 9.36 -0.73 12.64
C GLN A 102 9.22 -0.15 11.22
N PRO A 103 7.99 0.16 10.78
CA PRO A 103 7.76 0.71 9.46
C PRO A 103 8.26 2.15 9.37
N LYS A 104 8.68 2.55 8.18
CA LYS A 104 9.04 3.94 7.88
C LYS A 104 7.80 4.80 7.60
N LEU A 105 6.75 4.18 7.08
CA LEU A 105 5.47 4.80 6.77
C LEU A 105 4.32 3.91 7.23
N VAL A 106 3.31 4.51 7.86
CA VAL A 106 1.99 3.89 8.05
C VAL A 106 0.98 4.57 7.13
N ILE A 107 0.28 3.78 6.33
CA ILE A 107 -0.87 4.20 5.53
C ILE A 107 -2.14 3.69 6.23
N GLY A 108 -3.03 4.59 6.63
CA GLY A 108 -4.26 4.25 7.36
C GLY A 108 -5.50 4.73 6.63
N GLU A 109 -6.54 3.92 6.57
CA GLU A 109 -7.85 4.40 6.15
C GLU A 109 -8.50 5.21 7.28
N GLY A 110 -9.07 6.38 6.95
CA GLY A 110 -9.56 7.33 7.96
C GLY A 110 -10.56 6.74 8.96
N LYS A 111 -11.39 5.76 8.55
CA LYS A 111 -12.34 5.08 9.45
C LYS A 111 -11.66 4.24 10.55
N PHE A 112 -10.38 3.93 10.41
CA PHE A 112 -9.57 3.19 11.40
C PHE A 112 -8.60 4.10 12.17
N GLN A 113 -8.73 5.42 12.05
CA GLN A 113 -7.82 6.35 12.72
C GLN A 113 -7.83 6.18 14.23
N ALA A 114 -8.98 5.90 14.84
CA ALA A 114 -9.09 5.66 16.28
C ALA A 114 -8.26 4.44 16.75
N GLN A 115 -8.19 3.37 15.97
CA GLN A 115 -7.35 2.21 16.26
C GLN A 115 -5.86 2.55 16.18
N LEU A 116 -5.47 3.35 15.17
CA LEU A 116 -4.08 3.81 15.02
C LEU A 116 -3.68 4.76 16.16
N ASP A 117 -4.55 5.69 16.52
CA ASP A 117 -4.30 6.64 17.61
C ASP A 117 -4.19 5.94 18.97
N GLY A 118 -4.89 4.81 19.14
CA GLY A 118 -4.78 3.95 20.31
C GLY A 118 -3.51 3.10 20.38
N ALA A 119 -2.67 3.09 19.35
CA ALA A 119 -1.40 2.38 19.30
C ALA A 119 -0.22 3.35 19.56
N PRO A 120 0.40 3.36 20.74
CA PRO A 120 1.46 4.32 21.07
C PRO A 120 2.59 4.41 20.03
N THR A 121 3.05 3.28 19.49
CA THR A 121 4.11 3.20 18.48
C THR A 121 3.74 3.94 17.19
N TYR A 122 2.45 4.06 16.84
CA TYR A 122 2.01 4.81 15.65
C TYR A 122 2.47 6.28 15.69
N GLN A 123 2.52 6.89 16.88
CA GLN A 123 2.96 8.28 17.06
C GLN A 123 4.48 8.45 16.82
N GLU A 124 5.24 7.36 16.94
CA GLU A 124 6.69 7.34 16.75
C GLU A 124 7.11 7.02 15.31
N VAL A 125 6.18 6.53 14.47
CA VAL A 125 6.46 6.23 13.06
C VAL A 125 6.89 7.51 12.32
N PRO A 126 7.97 7.47 11.52
CA PRO A 126 8.50 8.66 10.85
C PRO A 126 7.49 9.36 9.94
N HIS A 127 6.69 8.59 9.20
CA HIS A 127 5.68 9.10 8.27
C HIS A 127 4.33 8.43 8.49
N ARG A 128 3.26 9.22 8.34
CA ARG A 128 1.87 8.78 8.46
C ARG A 128 1.07 9.38 7.32
N TRP A 129 0.27 8.56 6.64
CA TRP A 129 -0.59 9.00 5.55
C TRP A 129 -1.99 8.41 5.72
N THR A 130 -2.97 9.29 5.92
CA THR A 130 -4.38 8.89 5.96
C THR A 130 -4.99 8.97 4.57
N ILE A 131 -5.64 7.89 4.14
CA ILE A 131 -6.42 7.83 2.90
C ILE A 131 -7.92 7.87 3.21
N GLU A 132 -8.68 8.48 2.29
CA GLU A 132 -10.14 8.39 2.28
C GLU A 132 -10.52 7.07 1.58
N GLY A 133 -11.37 6.28 2.24
CA GLY A 133 -11.93 5.04 1.71
C GLY A 133 -13.15 5.26 0.84
#